data_AF-A0A7C9ATZ8-F1
#
_entry.id   AF-A0A7C9ATZ8-F1
#
_cell.length_a   1.000
_cell.length_b   1.000
_cell.length_c   1.000
_cell.angle_alpha   90.00
_cell.angle_beta   90.00
_cell.angle_gamma   90.00
#
_symmetry.space_group_name_H-M   'P 1'
#
loop_
_entity.id
_entity.type
_entity.pdbx_description
1 polymer ?
#
loop_
_entity_poly.entity_id
_entity_poly.type
_entity_poly.pdbx_seq_one_letter_code
_entity_poly.pdbx_strand_id
1 'polypeptide(L)'
;SSDLARKSKNTKVGLVSGAIVVSFLSIGLGLVGFMWWRRRSDAKDDGMVSDLSDDFESGTGPRRFTYAELSRATNNFVEERKLGEGGFGGVYLGLLTNPHGEIAVKKVSRGSR
;
A
#
# COMPACT_ATOMS: atom_id res chain seq x y z
N SER A 1 15.23 -61.14 -43.38
CA SER A 1 14.74 -60.53 -42.13
C SER A 1 15.87 -59.81 -41.41
N SER A 2 16.18 -58.57 -41.81
CA SER A 2 17.20 -57.77 -41.12
C SER A 2 17.02 -56.25 -41.34
N ASP A 3 15.77 -55.79 -41.38
CA ASP A 3 15.42 -54.37 -41.59
C ASP A 3 14.67 -53.73 -40.42
N LEU A 4 14.75 -54.31 -39.21
CA LEU A 4 14.06 -53.75 -38.02
C LEU A 4 14.98 -53.24 -36.92
N ALA A 5 16.29 -53.16 -37.14
CA ALA A 5 17.24 -52.73 -36.11
C ALA A 5 18.02 -51.46 -36.48
N ARG A 6 17.40 -50.49 -37.15
CA ARG A 6 18.02 -49.16 -37.36
C ARG A 6 17.53 -48.16 -36.30
N LYS A 7 18.17 -48.25 -35.13
CA LYS A 7 18.69 -47.11 -34.33
C LYS A 7 17.72 -45.92 -34.13
N SER A 8 16.84 -46.01 -33.13
CA SER A 8 16.16 -44.85 -32.53
C SER A 8 16.93 -44.37 -31.31
N LYS A 9 17.72 -43.31 -31.45
CA LYS A 9 18.44 -42.68 -30.32
C LYS A 9 18.37 -41.14 -30.28
N ASN A 10 17.57 -40.49 -31.13
CA ASN A 10 17.65 -39.04 -31.33
C ASN A 10 16.31 -38.27 -31.15
N THR A 11 15.31 -38.83 -30.48
CA THR A 11 14.02 -38.13 -30.20
C THR A 11 13.96 -37.44 -28.83
N LYS A 12 14.98 -37.61 -27.97
CA LYS A 12 14.95 -37.09 -26.58
C LYS A 12 15.45 -35.64 -26.44
N VAL A 13 16.20 -35.12 -27.42
CA VAL A 13 16.83 -33.79 -27.32
C VAL A 13 15.86 -32.65 -27.62
N GLY A 14 14.84 -32.89 -28.46
CA GLY A 14 13.82 -31.88 -28.79
C GLY A 14 12.73 -31.67 -27.73
N LEU A 15 12.59 -32.57 -26.76
CA LEU A 15 11.59 -32.48 -25.69
C LEU A 15 12.08 -31.62 -24.51
N VAL A 16 13.39 -31.61 -24.25
CA VAL A 16 14.00 -30.91 -23.11
C VAL A 16 14.15 -29.40 -23.39
N SER A 17 14.39 -29.00 -24.64
CA SER A 17 14.53 -27.59 -25.01
C SER A 17 13.23 -26.81 -24.91
N GLY A 18 12.07 -27.45 -25.14
CA GLY A 18 10.75 -26.81 -24.99
C GLY A 18 10.38 -26.53 -23.53
N ALA A 19 10.83 -27.37 -22.59
CA ALA A 19 10.47 -27.24 -21.17
C ALA A 19 11.07 -26.00 -20.50
N ILE A 20 12.25 -25.56 -20.94
CA ILE A 20 12.96 -24.41 -20.36
C ILE A 20 12.27 -23.11 -20.73
N VAL A 21 11.84 -22.94 -21.99
CA VAL A 21 11.22 -21.69 -22.45
C VAL A 21 9.89 -21.44 -21.73
N VAL A 22 9.10 -22.50 -21.49
CA VAL A 22 7.80 -22.40 -20.80
C VAL A 22 7.97 -22.09 -19.31
N SER A 23 9.01 -22.63 -18.66
CA SER A 23 9.26 -22.35 -17.24
C SER A 23 9.66 -20.90 -16.99
N PHE A 24 10.55 -20.33 -17.82
CA PHE A 24 10.94 -18.92 -17.72
C PHE A 24 9.77 -17.96 -17.96
N LEU A 25 8.91 -18.24 -18.94
CA LEU A 25 7.70 -17.44 -19.20
C LEU A 25 6.72 -17.46 -18.02
N SER A 26 6.55 -18.62 -17.38
CA SER A 26 5.65 -18.78 -16.24
C SER A 26 6.16 -18.05 -14.99
N ILE A 27 7.47 -18.11 -14.73
CA ILE A 27 8.10 -17.37 -13.63
C ILE A 27 8.02 -15.85 -13.90
N GLY A 28 8.30 -15.41 -15.12
CA GLY A 28 8.20 -14.00 -15.50
C GLY A 28 6.78 -13.44 -15.31
N LEU A 29 5.77 -14.13 -15.82
CA LEU A 29 4.36 -13.75 -15.65
C LEU A 29 3.92 -13.80 -14.18
N GLY A 30 4.37 -14.80 -13.42
CA GLY A 30 4.14 -14.90 -11.98
C GLY A 30 4.76 -13.74 -11.20
N LEU A 31 6.00 -13.34 -11.52
CA LEU A 31 6.67 -12.20 -10.91
C LEU A 31 6.02 -10.88 -11.31
N VAL A 32 5.64 -10.69 -12.59
CA VAL A 32 4.93 -9.48 -13.03
C VAL A 32 3.55 -9.41 -12.40
N GLY A 33 2.81 -10.50 -12.35
CA GLY A 33 1.51 -10.59 -11.68
C GLY A 33 1.62 -10.37 -10.17
N PHE A 34 2.62 -10.96 -9.51
CA PHE A 34 2.92 -10.75 -8.10
C PHE A 34 3.42 -9.33 -7.83
N MET A 35 4.22 -8.73 -8.72
CA MET A 35 4.62 -7.33 -8.62
C MET A 35 3.43 -6.42 -8.85
N TRP A 36 2.53 -6.73 -9.77
CA TRP A 36 1.31 -5.95 -9.96
C TRP A 36 0.36 -6.12 -8.78
N TRP A 37 0.27 -7.31 -8.19
CA TRP A 37 -0.56 -7.56 -7.02
C TRP A 37 0.03 -6.94 -5.76
N ARG A 38 1.34 -7.09 -5.54
CA ARG A 38 2.07 -6.49 -4.43
C ARG A 38 2.10 -4.97 -4.57
N ARG A 39 2.34 -4.44 -5.76
CA ARG A 39 2.35 -2.98 -6.03
C ARG A 39 0.94 -2.38 -6.06
N ARG A 40 -0.10 -3.17 -6.36
CA ARG A 40 -1.51 -2.75 -6.22
C ARG A 40 -2.05 -2.94 -4.80
N SER A 41 -1.26 -3.53 -3.89
CA SER A 41 -1.59 -3.60 -2.47
C SER A 41 -1.16 -2.37 -1.67
N ASP A 42 -0.42 -1.43 -2.30
CA ASP A 42 0.01 -0.16 -1.69
C ASP A 42 -0.72 1.06 -2.29
N ALA A 43 -1.99 0.89 -2.66
CA ALA A 43 -2.88 1.98 -3.07
C ALA A 43 -4.31 1.73 -2.55
N LYS A 44 -4.46 1.62 -1.24
CA LYS A 44 -5.72 1.92 -0.55
C LYS A 44 -5.68 3.38 -0.14
N ASP A 45 -5.91 4.24 -1.13
CA ASP A 45 -6.39 5.61 -0.95
C ASP A 45 -7.87 5.61 -1.33
N ASP A 46 -8.63 4.76 -0.64
CA ASP A 46 -10.08 4.73 -0.61
C ASP A 46 -10.56 5.90 0.25
N GLY A 47 -10.38 7.10 -0.32
CA GLY A 47 -11.03 8.34 0.09
C GLY A 47 -12.54 8.29 -0.18
N MET A 48 -13.26 7.40 0.49
CA MET A 48 -14.73 7.48 0.57
C MET A 48 -15.22 6.88 1.88
N VAL A 49 -15.24 7.70 2.93
CA VAL A 49 -16.25 7.61 3.99
C VAL A 49 -17.03 8.92 3.98
N SER A 50 -18.04 8.92 3.12
CA SER A 50 -19.21 9.77 3.24
C SER A 50 -20.04 9.27 4.42
N ASP A 51 -20.03 10.00 5.54
CA ASP A 51 -21.21 10.13 6.39
C ASP A 51 -21.14 11.45 7.20
N LEU A 52 -21.77 12.47 6.62
CA LEU A 52 -22.62 13.48 7.27
C LEU A 52 -22.04 14.31 8.43
N SER A 53 -21.66 15.56 8.13
CA SER A 53 -22.31 16.74 8.74
C SER A 53 -21.78 18.06 8.16
N ASP A 54 -22.72 18.75 7.52
CA ASP A 54 -22.77 20.18 7.27
C ASP A 54 -21.82 20.76 6.23
N ASP A 55 -22.40 20.87 5.02
CA ASP A 55 -22.43 22.08 4.19
C ASP A 55 -22.57 23.37 5.02
N PHE A 56 -21.51 23.75 5.73
CA PHE A 56 -21.29 25.15 6.07
C PHE A 56 -20.24 25.70 5.13
N GLU A 57 -20.70 25.98 3.91
CA GLU A 57 -20.18 27.05 3.07
C GLU A 57 -20.21 28.38 3.85
N SER A 58 -19.22 28.57 4.72
CA SER A 58 -18.79 29.90 5.10
C SER A 58 -17.27 29.89 5.08
N GLY A 59 -16.69 30.60 4.11
CA GLY A 59 -15.25 30.64 3.84
C GLY A 59 -14.40 31.34 4.90
N THR A 60 -14.71 31.16 6.19
CA THR A 60 -14.09 31.90 7.32
C THR A 60 -13.73 31.03 8.54
N GLY A 61 -13.99 29.72 8.52
CA GLY A 61 -13.68 28.80 9.63
C GLY A 61 -12.37 28.00 9.47
N PRO A 62 -11.80 27.44 10.57
CA PRO A 62 -10.68 26.51 10.48
C PRO A 62 -11.01 25.31 9.58
N ARG A 63 -10.03 24.86 8.79
CA ARG A 63 -10.17 23.67 7.96
C ARG A 63 -10.50 22.46 8.83
N ARG A 64 -11.54 21.71 8.46
CA ARG A 64 -11.88 20.41 9.06
C ARG A 64 -10.97 19.33 8.48
N PHE A 65 -10.44 18.48 9.35
CA PHE A 65 -9.65 17.31 9.00
C PHE A 65 -10.35 16.06 9.52
N THR A 66 -10.36 15.00 8.72
CA THR A 66 -10.87 13.71 9.21
C THR A 66 -9.86 13.06 10.16
N TYR A 67 -10.34 12.20 11.06
CA TYR A 67 -9.42 11.44 11.91
C TYR A 67 -8.43 10.61 11.08
N ALA A 68 -8.90 9.99 9.98
CA ALA A 68 -8.04 9.21 9.09
C ALA A 68 -6.94 10.06 8.44
N GLU A 69 -7.26 11.29 8.02
CA GLU A 69 -6.28 12.24 7.49
C GLU A 69 -5.21 12.59 8.53
N LEU A 70 -5.62 12.91 9.76
CA LEU A 70 -4.70 13.23 10.86
C LEU A 70 -3.87 12.01 11.30
N SER A 71 -4.49 10.82 11.31
CA SER A 71 -3.81 9.56 11.59
C SER A 71 -2.74 9.29 10.54
N ARG A 72 -3.06 9.42 9.26
CA ARG A 72 -2.07 9.27 8.18
C ARG A 72 -0.96 10.31 8.27
N ALA A 73 -1.30 11.58 8.50
CA ALA A 73 -0.33 12.66 8.62
C ALA A 73 0.68 12.39 9.75
N THR A 74 0.22 11.83 10.88
CA THR A 74 1.04 11.53 12.06
C THR A 74 1.64 10.12 12.06
N ASN A 75 1.47 9.35 10.97
CA ASN A 75 1.82 7.93 10.92
C ASN A 75 1.21 7.13 12.08
N ASN A 76 -0.10 7.26 12.29
CA ASN A 76 -0.90 6.68 13.36
C ASN A 76 -0.48 7.12 14.78
N PHE A 77 -0.09 8.39 14.94
CA PHE A 77 0.32 8.96 16.22
C PHE A 77 1.47 8.18 16.88
N VAL A 78 2.48 7.82 16.08
CA VAL A 78 3.68 7.12 16.57
C VAL A 78 4.51 8.01 17.50
N GLU A 79 5.11 7.40 18.54
CA GLU A 79 5.82 8.13 19.59
C GLU A 79 7.07 8.87 19.07
N GLU A 80 7.70 8.39 18.00
CA GLU A 80 8.86 9.07 17.38
C GLU A 80 8.50 10.44 16.82
N ARG A 81 7.21 10.68 16.53
CA ARG A 81 6.70 11.96 16.06
C ARG A 81 6.09 12.79 17.18
N LYS A 82 6.18 12.37 18.44
CA LYS A 82 5.61 13.11 19.56
C LYS A 82 6.45 14.35 19.86
N LEU A 83 5.78 15.49 19.85
CA LEU A 83 6.34 16.80 20.19
C LEU A 83 6.20 17.12 21.68
N GLY A 84 5.21 16.51 22.36
CA GLY A 84 5.01 16.69 23.80
C GLY A 84 3.78 15.98 24.34
N GLU A 85 3.60 16.03 25.66
CA GLU A 85 2.47 15.45 26.38
C GLU A 85 2.02 16.37 27.51
N GLY A 86 0.71 16.41 27.76
CA GLY A 86 0.13 17.08 28.93
C GLY A 86 -1.14 16.37 29.40
N GLY A 87 -1.84 16.95 30.37
CA GLY A 87 -3.02 16.33 30.99
C GLY A 87 -4.19 16.02 30.05
N PHE A 88 -4.20 16.60 28.85
CA PHE A 88 -5.21 16.39 27.83
C PHE A 88 -4.78 15.40 26.74
N GLY A 89 -3.56 14.85 26.81
CA GLY A 89 -3.00 13.93 25.82
C GLY A 89 -1.73 14.45 25.13
N GLY A 90 -1.34 13.77 24.04
CA GLY A 90 -0.09 14.02 23.31
C GLY A 90 -0.26 14.94 22.11
N VAL A 91 0.81 15.66 21.76
CA VAL A 91 0.93 16.46 20.53
C VAL A 91 1.95 15.77 19.61
N TYR A 92 1.60 15.57 18.35
CA TYR A 92 2.39 14.83 17.37
C TYR A 92 2.66 15.67 16.13
N LEU A 93 3.84 15.52 15.53
CA LEU A 93 4.20 16.08 14.23
C LEU A 93 3.46 15.31 13.13
N GLY A 94 2.70 16.04 12.32
CA GLY A 94 2.02 15.53 11.15
C GLY A 94 2.56 16.16 9.87
N LEU A 95 2.50 15.41 8.77
CA LEU A 95 2.78 15.91 7.43
C LEU A 95 1.51 15.80 6.58
N LEU A 96 0.92 16.94 6.23
CA LEU A 96 -0.21 16.98 5.30
C LEU A 96 0.29 16.85 3.87
N THR A 97 -0.38 16.02 3.08
CA THR A 97 -0.08 15.85 1.66
C THR A 97 -0.72 16.96 0.82
N ASN A 98 -1.82 17.56 1.28
CA ASN A 98 -2.51 18.64 0.58
C ASN A 98 -3.25 19.59 1.55
N PRO A 99 -2.86 20.87 1.68
CA PRO A 99 -1.64 21.46 1.15
C PRO A 99 -0.41 20.83 1.82
N HIS A 100 0.71 20.79 1.11
CA HIS A 100 1.95 20.23 1.65
C HIS A 100 2.45 21.06 2.83
N GLY A 101 2.56 20.46 4.02
CA GLY A 101 3.01 21.19 5.19
C GLY A 101 3.15 20.35 6.46
N GLU A 102 4.03 20.81 7.35
CA GLU A 102 4.15 20.31 8.71
C GLU A 102 3.06 20.90 9.60
N ILE A 103 2.45 20.05 10.41
CA ILE A 103 1.40 20.43 11.37
C ILE A 103 1.68 19.80 12.73
N ALA A 104 1.11 20.40 13.78
CA ALA A 104 1.03 19.79 15.10
C ALA A 104 -0.39 19.26 15.33
N VAL A 105 -0.53 17.97 15.63
CA VAL A 105 -1.82 17.32 15.90
C VAL A 105 -1.90 16.93 17.36
N LYS A 106 -2.86 17.50 18.09
CA LYS A 106 -3.15 17.12 19.48
C LYS A 106 -4.16 15.96 19.51
N LYS A 107 -3.76 14.83 20.08
CA LYS A 107 -4.63 13.68 20.33
C LYS A 107 -5.18 13.75 21.74
N VAL A 108 -6.48 14.03 21.85
CA VAL A 108 -7.15 14.17 23.16
C VAL A 108 -7.45 12.79 23.76
N SER A 109 -7.17 12.60 25.05
CA SER A 109 -7.48 11.36 25.76
C SER A 109 -8.95 11.34 26.23
N ARG A 110 -9.59 10.15 26.23
CA ARG A 110 -11.01 9.99 26.59
C ARG A 110 -11.37 10.42 28.03
N GLY A 111 -10.37 10.63 28.89
CA GLY A 111 -10.56 11.01 30.30
C GLY A 111 -10.30 12.48 30.60
N SER A 112 -10.03 13.32 29.60
CA SER A 112 -9.77 14.74 29.84
C SER A 112 -11.09 15.46 30.16
N ARG A 113 -11.20 16.00 31.39
CA ARG A 113 -12.31 16.86 31.84
C ARG A 113 -12.00 18.32 31.56
#